data_AF-A0AAN8FPQ8-F1
#
_entry.id   AF-A0AAN8FPQ8-F1
#
_cell.length_a   1.000
_cell.length_b   1.000
_cell.length_c   1.000
_cell.angle_alpha   90.00
_cell.angle_beta   90.00
_cell.angle_gamma   90.00
#
_symmetry.space_group_name_H-M   'P 1'
#
loop_
_entity.id
_entity.type
_entity.pdbx_description
1 polymer ?
#
loop_
_entity_poly.entity_id
_entity_poly.type
_entity_poly.pdbx_seq_one_letter_code
_entity_poly.pdbx_strand_id
1 'polypeptide(L)'
;MDEVFKIFPLIHSLTTSRQALTVATKDVIKEFRDDGVIYLELRSTPKSTSEMSKREYVETVIDGILQSSRDSGIVVKLMLSVDRRQSIEESQETVDIAAADKSGVIVGIDLSGDPSVDGRNFIPVLQQARAAGLKVSVHLAEVLSGLKEVDQFLVFRPDRIGHGTYLHTDETFVEQVVSQRIPLGLKKIPLLD
;
A
#
# COMPACT_ATOMS: atom_id res chain seq x y z
N MET A 1 -3.71 -4.11 18.16
CA MET A 1 -3.14 -4.18 16.80
C MET A 1 -2.88 -5.63 16.39
N ASP A 2 -2.31 -6.44 17.30
CA ASP A 2 -1.97 -7.85 17.06
C ASP A 2 -3.13 -8.75 16.60
N GLU A 3 -4.36 -8.52 17.07
CA GLU A 3 -5.52 -9.32 16.64
C GLU A 3 -5.89 -9.12 15.16
N VAL A 4 -5.72 -7.91 14.63
CA VAL A 4 -5.98 -7.62 13.21
C VAL A 4 -4.99 -8.40 12.34
N PHE A 5 -3.72 -8.46 12.76
CA PHE A 5 -2.71 -9.22 12.03
C PHE A 5 -2.92 -10.74 12.06
N LYS A 6 -3.67 -11.26 13.03
CA LYS A 6 -4.04 -12.69 13.12
C LYS A 6 -5.15 -13.09 12.15
N ILE A 7 -5.99 -12.15 11.68
CA ILE A 7 -7.07 -12.43 10.73
C ILE A 7 -6.56 -12.45 9.29
N PHE A 8 -5.52 -11.66 8.96
CA PHE A 8 -5.00 -11.59 7.60
C PHE A 8 -4.65 -12.95 6.98
N PRO A 9 -4.00 -13.91 7.66
CA PRO A 9 -3.76 -15.24 7.11
C PRO A 9 -5.04 -15.96 6.62
N LEU A 10 -6.16 -15.80 7.32
CA LEU A 10 -7.45 -16.36 6.92
C LEU A 10 -8.00 -15.65 5.69
N ILE A 11 -7.94 -14.32 5.63
CA ILE A 11 -8.36 -13.57 4.43
C ILE A 11 -7.48 -13.95 3.24
N HIS A 12 -6.17 -14.12 3.48
CA HIS A 12 -5.21 -14.47 2.46
C HIS A 12 -5.50 -15.84 1.84
N SER A 13 -6.02 -16.80 2.61
CA SER A 13 -6.37 -18.12 2.09
C SER A 13 -7.59 -18.09 1.17
N LEU A 14 -8.41 -17.05 1.23
CA LEU A 14 -9.58 -16.87 0.37
C LEU A 14 -9.24 -16.25 -0.99
N THR A 15 -8.05 -15.64 -1.13
CA THR A 15 -7.63 -14.97 -2.37
C THR A 15 -6.43 -15.65 -3.03
N THR A 16 -6.34 -16.98 -2.93
CA THR A 16 -5.18 -17.75 -3.42
C THR A 16 -5.24 -18.13 -4.89
N SER A 17 -6.43 -18.07 -5.51
CA SER A 17 -6.67 -18.34 -6.92
C SER A 17 -6.99 -17.07 -7.70
N ARG A 18 -6.75 -17.08 -9.02
CA ARG A 18 -7.05 -15.93 -9.89
C ARG A 18 -8.53 -15.56 -9.90
N GLN A 19 -9.40 -16.57 -9.86
CA GLN A 19 -10.85 -16.35 -9.85
C GLN A 19 -11.28 -15.63 -8.57
N ALA A 20 -10.84 -16.10 -7.40
CA ALA A 20 -11.20 -15.50 -6.13
C ALA A 20 -10.64 -14.08 -6.00
N LEU A 21 -9.40 -13.85 -6.45
CA LEU A 21 -8.79 -12.53 -6.47
C LEU A 21 -9.52 -11.55 -7.40
N THR A 22 -9.99 -12.03 -8.56
CA THR A 22 -10.80 -11.22 -9.49
C THR A 22 -12.11 -10.81 -8.84
N VAL A 23 -12.82 -11.75 -8.20
CA VAL A 23 -14.09 -11.46 -7.49
C VAL A 23 -13.85 -10.43 -6.38
N ALA A 24 -12.89 -10.67 -5.50
CA ALA A 24 -12.56 -9.76 -4.41
C ALA A 24 -12.21 -8.35 -4.91
N THR A 25 -11.43 -8.24 -5.99
CA THR A 25 -11.07 -6.95 -6.59
C THR A 25 -12.31 -6.21 -7.10
N LYS A 26 -13.21 -6.90 -7.82
CA LYS A 26 -14.44 -6.30 -8.36
C LYS A 26 -15.40 -5.86 -7.25
N ASP A 27 -15.55 -6.68 -6.22
CA ASP A 27 -16.47 -6.42 -5.11
C ASP A 27 -16.02 -5.20 -4.30
N VAL A 28 -14.73 -5.08 -3.97
CA VAL A 28 -14.20 -3.90 -3.26
C VAL A 28 -14.42 -2.62 -4.08
N ILE A 29 -14.19 -2.65 -5.40
CA ILE A 29 -14.41 -1.48 -6.26
C ILE A 29 -15.89 -1.12 -6.29
N LYS A 30 -16.76 -2.11 -6.39
CA LYS A 30 -18.21 -1.93 -6.36
C LYS A 30 -18.67 -1.29 -5.05
N GLU A 31 -18.20 -1.77 -3.91
CA GLU A 31 -18.55 -1.24 -2.59
C GLU A 31 -18.15 0.23 -2.47
N PHE A 32 -16.89 0.58 -2.78
CA PHE A 32 -16.46 1.98 -2.73
C PHE A 32 -17.25 2.89 -3.68
N ARG A 33 -17.56 2.41 -4.89
CA ARG A 33 -18.38 3.17 -5.83
C ARG A 33 -19.79 3.39 -5.28
N ASP A 34 -20.40 2.37 -4.68
CA ASP A 34 -21.73 2.46 -4.10
C ASP A 34 -21.75 3.43 -2.88
N ASP A 35 -20.61 3.59 -2.20
CA ASP A 35 -20.37 4.64 -1.19
C ASP A 35 -20.10 6.03 -1.79
N GLY A 36 -20.16 6.18 -3.12
CA GLY A 36 -19.98 7.45 -3.82
C GLY A 36 -18.51 7.84 -4.08
N VAL A 37 -17.55 6.92 -3.90
CA VAL A 37 -16.14 7.18 -4.21
C VAL A 37 -15.95 7.27 -5.73
N ILE A 38 -15.35 8.38 -6.18
CA ILE A 38 -15.07 8.63 -7.61
C ILE A 38 -13.60 8.38 -8.00
N TYR A 39 -12.70 8.30 -7.01
CA TYR A 39 -11.28 7.99 -7.21
C TYR A 39 -10.78 7.10 -6.08
N LEU A 40 -10.19 5.96 -6.43
CA LEU A 40 -9.72 4.95 -5.49
C LEU A 40 -8.29 4.52 -5.83
N GLU A 41 -7.37 4.66 -4.87
CA GLU A 41 -6.08 3.98 -4.92
C GLU A 41 -6.18 2.68 -4.11
N LEU A 42 -6.38 1.56 -4.81
CA LEU A 42 -6.30 0.24 -4.21
C LEU A 42 -4.85 -0.08 -3.88
N ARG A 43 -4.64 -0.75 -2.74
CA ARG A 43 -3.33 -1.17 -2.27
C ARG A 43 -3.37 -2.67 -2.04
N SER A 44 -2.39 -3.40 -2.56
CA SER A 44 -2.28 -4.83 -2.31
C SER A 44 -0.84 -5.30 -2.33
N THR A 45 -0.49 -6.19 -1.42
CA THR A 45 0.79 -6.92 -1.40
C THR A 45 0.72 -8.08 -2.39
N PRO A 46 1.51 -8.09 -3.48
CA PRO A 46 1.56 -9.21 -4.40
C PRO A 46 2.04 -10.50 -3.72
N LYS A 47 1.44 -11.63 -4.09
CA LYS A 47 1.73 -12.93 -3.47
C LYS A 47 2.02 -13.97 -4.55
N SER A 48 2.98 -14.82 -4.25
CA SER A 48 3.11 -16.11 -4.92
C SER A 48 2.32 -17.17 -4.15
N THR A 49 1.50 -17.93 -4.84
CA THR A 49 0.76 -19.08 -4.32
C THR A 49 1.09 -20.31 -5.18
N SER A 50 0.47 -21.45 -4.88
CA SER A 50 0.60 -22.65 -5.73
C SER A 50 0.01 -22.47 -7.13
N GLU A 51 -0.84 -21.46 -7.37
CA GLU A 51 -1.56 -21.26 -8.63
C GLU A 51 -1.10 -20.02 -9.42
N MET A 52 -0.29 -19.16 -8.80
CA MET A 52 0.06 -17.85 -9.37
C MET A 52 1.34 -17.30 -8.78
N SER A 53 2.19 -16.76 -9.64
CA SER A 53 3.31 -15.89 -9.29
C SER A 53 2.83 -14.50 -8.85
N LYS A 54 3.71 -13.70 -8.21
CA LYS A 54 3.44 -12.27 -7.94
C LYS A 54 3.05 -11.49 -9.19
N ARG A 55 3.66 -11.79 -10.34
CA ARG A 55 3.32 -11.14 -11.62
C ARG A 55 1.89 -11.46 -12.02
N GLU A 56 1.51 -12.74 -12.01
CA GLU A 56 0.16 -13.17 -12.33
C GLU A 56 -0.87 -12.64 -11.33
N TYR A 57 -0.48 -12.47 -10.06
CA TYR A 57 -1.28 -11.76 -9.05
C TYR A 57 -1.60 -10.34 -9.48
N VAL A 58 -0.57 -9.56 -9.81
CA VAL A 58 -0.73 -8.16 -10.20
C VAL A 58 -1.53 -8.04 -11.49
N GLU A 59 -1.25 -8.87 -12.49
CA GLU A 59 -2.00 -8.91 -13.75
C GLU A 59 -3.48 -9.23 -13.51
N THR A 60 -3.79 -10.19 -12.63
CA THR A 60 -5.18 -10.52 -12.27
C THR A 60 -5.90 -9.35 -11.60
N VAL A 61 -5.24 -8.60 -10.71
CA VAL A 61 -5.82 -7.41 -10.07
C VAL A 61 -6.03 -6.28 -11.08
N ILE A 62 -5.05 -6.04 -11.96
CA ILE A 62 -5.17 -5.05 -13.05
C ILE A 62 -6.36 -5.39 -13.95
N ASP A 63 -6.51 -6.65 -14.35
CA ASP A 63 -7.65 -7.08 -15.17
C ASP A 63 -8.98 -6.86 -14.44
N GLY A 64 -9.05 -7.19 -13.15
CA GLY A 64 -10.22 -6.91 -12.31
C GLY A 64 -10.57 -5.42 -12.25
N ILE A 65 -9.57 -4.55 -12.09
CA ILE A 65 -9.71 -3.10 -12.10
C ILE A 65 -10.21 -2.60 -13.45
N LEU A 66 -9.58 -3.00 -14.54
CA LEU A 66 -9.93 -2.58 -15.89
C LEU A 66 -11.34 -3.04 -16.30
N GLN A 67 -11.76 -4.22 -15.86
CA GLN A 67 -13.12 -4.72 -16.08
C GLN A 67 -14.17 -3.98 -15.24
N SER A 68 -13.82 -3.50 -14.04
CA SER A 68 -14.73 -2.79 -13.14
C SER A 68 -14.86 -1.30 -13.44
N SER A 69 -13.80 -0.70 -13.98
CA SER A 69 -13.72 0.75 -14.20
C SER A 69 -14.34 1.21 -15.54
N ARG A 70 -14.58 0.27 -16.46
CA ARG A 70 -15.29 0.58 -17.71
C ARG A 70 -16.74 0.94 -17.38
N ASP A 71 -17.12 2.16 -17.72
CA ASP A 71 -18.49 2.71 -17.63
C ASP A 71 -19.07 2.86 -16.20
N SER A 72 -18.24 2.75 -15.15
CA SER A 72 -18.70 2.76 -13.76
C SER A 72 -18.57 4.09 -13.04
N GLY A 73 -17.96 5.11 -13.65
CA GLY A 73 -17.82 6.45 -13.08
C GLY A 73 -16.79 6.60 -11.96
N ILE A 74 -16.11 5.51 -11.58
CA ILE A 74 -15.00 5.50 -10.61
C ILE A 74 -13.67 5.30 -11.34
N VAL A 75 -12.67 6.12 -10.99
CA VAL A 75 -11.28 5.95 -11.44
C VAL A 75 -10.53 5.13 -10.40
N VAL A 76 -10.03 3.97 -10.79
CA VAL A 76 -9.27 3.11 -9.88
C VAL A 76 -7.80 3.03 -10.32
N LYS A 77 -6.89 3.25 -9.38
CA LYS A 77 -5.44 3.08 -9.51
C LYS A 77 -4.94 2.05 -8.51
N LEU A 78 -3.77 1.48 -8.80
CA LEU A 78 -3.16 0.44 -7.96
C LEU A 78 -1.83 0.94 -7.40
N MET A 79 -1.59 0.68 -6.13
CA MET A 79 -0.26 0.71 -5.54
C MET A 79 0.11 -0.69 -5.06
N LEU A 80 1.33 -1.13 -5.35
CA LEU A 80 1.82 -2.40 -4.85
C LEU A 80 2.50 -2.21 -3.50
N SER A 81 2.09 -3.03 -2.53
CA SER A 81 2.62 -2.95 -1.17
C SER A 81 3.83 -3.86 -1.00
N VAL A 82 4.92 -3.28 -0.49
CA VAL A 82 6.05 -3.98 0.12
C VAL A 82 5.72 -4.20 1.60
N ASP A 83 5.68 -5.45 2.04
CA ASP A 83 5.46 -5.80 3.44
C ASP A 83 6.82 -5.81 4.17
N ARG A 84 6.92 -5.11 5.31
CA ARG A 84 8.13 -5.04 6.15
C ARG A 84 8.70 -6.42 6.54
N ARG A 85 7.91 -7.49 6.48
CA ARG A 85 8.33 -8.86 6.79
C ARG A 85 8.93 -9.62 5.61
N GLN A 86 8.81 -9.09 4.39
CA GLN A 86 9.41 -9.68 3.19
C GLN A 86 10.92 -9.41 3.14
N SER A 87 11.63 -10.25 2.39
CA SER A 87 13.04 -9.98 2.10
C SER A 87 13.21 -8.76 1.19
N ILE A 88 14.42 -8.19 1.14
CA ILE A 88 14.73 -7.09 0.23
C ILE A 88 14.59 -7.54 -1.23
N GLU A 89 14.96 -8.78 -1.55
CA GLU A 89 14.84 -9.37 -2.88
C GLU A 89 13.36 -9.51 -3.29
N GLU A 90 12.51 -10.01 -2.40
CA GLU A 90 11.06 -10.09 -2.62
C GLU A 90 10.41 -8.72 -2.82
N SER A 91 10.94 -7.71 -2.15
CA SER A 91 10.49 -6.32 -2.24
C SER A 91 10.95 -5.68 -3.54
N GLN A 92 12.18 -5.95 -3.98
CA GLN A 92 12.71 -5.50 -5.26
C GLN A 92 11.92 -6.11 -6.42
N GLU A 93 11.58 -7.40 -6.35
CA GLU A 93 10.70 -8.05 -7.33
C GLU A 93 9.36 -7.31 -7.47
N THR A 94 8.78 -6.85 -6.36
CA THR A 94 7.53 -6.07 -6.35
C THR A 94 7.70 -4.73 -7.06
N VAL A 95 8.81 -4.04 -6.83
CA VAL A 95 9.15 -2.78 -7.53
C VAL A 95 9.37 -3.02 -9.02
N ASP A 96 10.06 -4.09 -9.39
CA ASP A 96 10.35 -4.42 -10.79
C ASP A 96 9.06 -4.76 -11.56
N ILE A 97 8.12 -5.48 -10.93
CA ILE A 97 6.79 -5.73 -11.50
C ILE A 97 6.04 -4.39 -11.71
N ALA A 98 6.05 -3.50 -10.72
CA ALA A 98 5.39 -2.19 -10.83
C ALA A 98 6.02 -1.33 -11.94
N ALA A 99 7.35 -1.27 -12.02
CA ALA A 99 8.08 -0.48 -13.01
C ALA A 99 7.90 -1.00 -14.45
N ALA A 100 7.66 -2.31 -14.60
CA ALA A 100 7.39 -2.93 -15.88
C ALA A 100 5.95 -2.69 -16.39
N ASP A 101 5.03 -2.17 -15.55
CA ASP A 101 3.64 -1.95 -15.94
C ASP A 101 3.52 -1.00 -17.15
N LYS A 102 2.63 -1.37 -18.06
CA LYS A 102 2.25 -0.59 -19.25
C LYS A 102 0.75 -0.32 -19.31
N SER A 103 -0.03 -0.84 -18.36
CA SER A 103 -1.47 -0.61 -18.29
C SER A 103 -1.81 0.83 -17.88
N GLY A 104 -0.90 1.50 -17.15
CA GLY A 104 -1.14 2.82 -16.59
C GLY A 104 -2.06 2.77 -15.36
N VAL A 105 -2.32 1.58 -14.81
CA VAL A 105 -3.11 1.38 -13.59
C VAL A 105 -2.22 1.52 -12.36
N ILE A 106 -0.98 1.02 -12.41
CA ILE A 106 -0.05 1.13 -11.27
C ILE A 106 0.51 2.55 -11.20
N VAL A 107 0.39 3.18 -10.03
CA VAL A 107 0.85 4.56 -9.80
C VAL A 107 1.93 4.67 -8.74
N GLY A 108 2.13 3.63 -7.93
CA GLY A 108 3.07 3.72 -6.84
C GLY A 108 3.37 2.44 -6.09
N ILE A 109 4.30 2.58 -5.15
CA ILE A 109 4.67 1.58 -4.16
C ILE A 109 4.30 2.09 -2.79
N ASP A 110 3.95 1.18 -1.91
CA ASP A 110 3.86 1.49 -0.51
C ASP A 110 4.63 0.56 0.42
N LEU A 111 5.17 1.09 1.50
CA LEU A 111 5.75 0.28 2.59
C LEU A 111 4.73 0.14 3.73
N SER A 112 4.36 -1.09 4.05
CA SER A 112 3.36 -1.43 5.07
C SER A 112 3.71 -2.76 5.77
N GLY A 113 2.74 -3.44 6.39
CA GLY A 113 2.98 -4.68 7.14
C GLY A 113 3.11 -4.44 8.65
N ASP A 114 3.90 -5.26 9.33
CA ASP A 114 4.07 -5.18 10.78
C ASP A 114 4.93 -3.96 11.18
N PRO A 115 4.37 -2.96 11.90
CA PRO A 115 5.09 -1.73 12.23
C PRO A 115 6.15 -1.92 13.34
N SER A 116 6.24 -3.11 13.96
CA SER A 116 7.34 -3.45 14.86
C SER A 116 8.65 -3.75 14.12
N VAL A 117 8.56 -4.09 12.83
CA VAL A 117 9.70 -4.37 11.96
C VAL A 117 10.25 -3.06 11.37
N ASP A 118 11.56 -2.89 11.46
CA ASP A 118 12.27 -1.68 11.04
C ASP A 118 12.22 -1.49 9.53
N GLY A 119 11.61 -0.39 9.09
CA GLY A 119 11.38 -0.08 7.68
C GLY A 119 12.58 0.53 6.98
N ARG A 120 13.60 0.98 7.72
CA ARG A 120 14.73 1.74 7.15
C ARG A 120 15.52 0.94 6.13
N ASN A 121 15.58 -0.38 6.27
CA ASN A 121 16.24 -1.28 5.32
C ASN A 121 15.60 -1.28 3.92
N PHE A 122 14.33 -0.85 3.80
CA PHE A 122 13.62 -0.77 2.53
C PHE A 122 13.78 0.58 1.82
N ILE A 123 14.42 1.58 2.44
CA ILE A 123 14.66 2.89 1.81
C ILE A 123 15.34 2.76 0.42
N PRO A 124 16.38 1.91 0.23
CA PRO A 124 16.96 1.69 -1.10
C PRO A 124 15.96 1.15 -2.12
N VAL A 125 15.10 0.21 -1.72
CA VAL A 125 14.03 -0.34 -2.58
C VAL A 125 13.03 0.75 -2.99
N LEU A 126 12.64 1.60 -2.02
CA LEU A 126 11.75 2.74 -2.28
C LEU A 126 12.40 3.82 -3.17
N GLN A 127 13.71 4.01 -3.07
CA GLN A 127 14.46 4.88 -3.99
C GLN A 127 14.44 4.34 -5.42
N GLN A 128 14.57 3.03 -5.62
CA GLN A 128 14.45 2.41 -6.95
C GLN A 128 13.04 2.61 -7.52
N ALA A 129 11.99 2.45 -6.71
CA ALA A 129 10.62 2.74 -7.14
C ALA A 129 10.47 4.19 -7.62
N ARG A 130 11.01 5.16 -6.87
CA ARG A 130 10.99 6.57 -7.26
C ARG A 130 11.78 6.81 -8.55
N ALA A 131 12.95 6.18 -8.71
CA ALA A 131 13.76 6.28 -9.91
C ALA A 131 13.05 5.72 -11.16
N ALA A 132 12.17 4.73 -10.98
CA ALA A 132 11.29 4.20 -12.02
C ALA A 132 10.06 5.09 -12.31
N GLY A 133 9.93 6.25 -11.64
CA GLY A 133 8.82 7.18 -11.83
C GLY A 133 7.57 6.87 -10.99
N LEU A 134 7.63 5.89 -10.08
CA LEU A 134 6.52 5.53 -9.20
C LEU A 134 6.43 6.49 -8.01
N LYS A 135 5.20 6.74 -7.55
CA LYS A 135 4.94 7.43 -6.29
C LYS A 135 5.23 6.52 -5.10
N VAL A 136 5.66 7.09 -3.98
CA VAL A 136 5.98 6.30 -2.78
C VAL A 136 5.16 6.76 -1.58
N SER A 137 4.46 5.83 -0.94
CA SER A 137 3.80 6.05 0.35
C SER A 137 4.39 5.16 1.44
N VAL A 138 4.52 5.65 2.66
CA VAL A 138 5.09 4.88 3.78
C VAL A 138 4.13 4.91 4.95
N HIS A 139 3.73 3.76 5.49
CA HIS A 139 3.07 3.72 6.79
C HIS A 139 4.11 4.04 7.86
N LEU A 140 3.85 5.09 8.65
CA LEU A 140 4.80 5.67 9.57
C LEU A 140 4.09 6.10 10.85
N ALA A 141 4.81 6.01 11.98
CA ALA A 141 4.31 6.41 13.30
C ALA A 141 2.96 5.76 13.66
N GLU A 142 2.76 4.49 13.31
CA GLU A 142 1.58 3.70 13.68
C GLU A 142 1.61 3.27 15.15
N VAL A 143 2.82 3.10 15.70
CA VAL A 143 3.10 2.70 17.09
C VAL A 143 4.27 3.53 17.64
N LEU A 144 4.31 3.73 18.95
CA LEU A 144 5.38 4.51 19.62
C LEU A 144 6.78 3.95 19.37
N SER A 145 6.94 2.62 19.33
CA SER A 145 8.23 1.98 19.05
C SER A 145 8.73 2.22 17.61
N GLY A 146 7.85 2.64 16.71
CA GLY A 146 8.14 2.98 15.32
C GLY A 146 8.61 4.42 15.12
N LEU A 147 8.69 5.25 16.17
CA LEU A 147 9.14 6.64 16.02
C LEU A 147 10.63 6.75 15.63
N LYS A 148 11.43 5.74 15.97
CA LYS A 148 12.88 5.67 15.69
C LYS A 148 13.27 5.73 14.20
N GLU A 149 12.34 5.47 13.30
CA GLU A 149 12.57 5.52 11.85
C GLU A 149 12.03 6.79 11.19
N VAL A 150 11.26 7.62 11.91
CA VAL A 150 10.56 8.78 11.37
C VAL A 150 11.54 9.75 10.72
N ASP A 151 12.61 10.13 11.42
CA ASP A 151 13.62 11.07 10.89
C ASP A 151 14.17 10.64 9.53
N GLN A 152 14.50 9.36 9.37
CA GLN A 152 15.06 8.86 8.12
C GLN A 152 14.02 8.87 6.99
N PHE A 153 12.77 8.58 7.31
CA PHE A 153 11.69 8.68 6.32
C PHE A 153 11.34 10.14 5.97
N LEU A 154 11.44 11.08 6.91
CA LEU A 154 11.29 12.52 6.62
C LEU A 154 12.45 13.07 5.80
N VAL A 155 13.67 12.53 5.95
CA VAL A 155 14.79 12.80 5.04
C VAL A 155 14.53 12.18 3.65
N PHE A 156 13.97 10.97 3.59
CA PHE A 156 13.60 10.31 2.33
C PHE A 156 12.45 11.04 1.58
N ARG A 157 11.59 11.77 2.30
CA ARG A 157 10.45 12.55 1.78
C ARG A 157 9.46 11.70 0.95
N PRO A 158 8.70 10.78 1.56
CA PRO A 158 7.66 10.05 0.83
C PRO A 158 6.63 11.02 0.24
N ASP A 159 5.99 10.63 -0.87
CA ASP A 159 4.92 11.43 -1.48
C ASP A 159 3.68 11.48 -0.57
N ARG A 160 3.51 10.52 0.34
CA ARG A 160 2.43 10.47 1.35
C ARG A 160 2.79 9.58 2.54
N ILE A 161 2.44 9.99 3.75
CA ILE A 161 2.53 9.14 4.95
C ILE A 161 1.17 8.48 5.20
N GLY A 162 1.14 7.16 5.38
CA GLY A 162 -0.02 6.45 5.91
C GLY A 162 -0.03 6.50 7.43
N HIS A 163 -1.22 6.65 8.02
CA HIS A 163 -1.42 6.80 9.47
C HIS A 163 -0.85 8.11 10.02
N GLY A 164 0.41 8.15 10.46
CA GLY A 164 0.98 9.31 11.15
C GLY A 164 0.45 9.50 12.57
N THR A 165 -0.14 8.46 13.18
CA THR A 165 -0.87 8.52 14.45
C THR A 165 -0.06 9.16 15.58
N TYR A 166 1.20 8.77 15.73
CA TYR A 166 2.07 9.24 16.81
C TYR A 166 3.05 10.35 16.40
N LEU A 167 2.91 10.93 15.19
CA LEU A 167 3.79 12.05 14.79
C LEU A 167 3.68 13.25 15.74
N HIS A 168 2.49 13.50 16.29
CA HIS A 168 2.21 14.59 17.23
C HIS A 168 2.94 14.45 18.58
N THR A 169 3.56 13.30 18.86
CA THR A 169 4.31 13.10 20.11
C THR A 169 5.66 13.81 20.13
N ASP A 170 6.11 14.28 18.96
CA ASP A 170 7.30 15.12 18.81
C ASP A 170 6.96 16.30 17.86
N GLU A 171 7.05 17.53 18.38
CA GLU A 171 6.72 18.73 17.62
C GLU A 171 7.62 18.91 16.39
N THR A 172 8.87 18.45 16.45
CA THR A 172 9.81 18.55 15.33
C THR A 172 9.38 17.70 14.14
N PHE A 173 8.76 16.53 14.37
CA PHE A 173 8.20 15.71 13.30
C PHE A 173 7.02 16.43 12.62
N VAL A 174 6.16 17.07 13.41
CA VAL A 174 5.02 17.83 12.88
C VAL A 174 5.51 19.00 12.02
N GLU A 175 6.47 19.79 12.51
CA GLU A 175 7.06 20.91 11.78
C GLU A 175 7.69 20.46 10.44
N GLN A 176 8.42 19.35 10.44
CA GLN A 176 9.00 18.79 9.23
C GLN A 176 7.93 18.33 8.24
N VAL A 177 6.91 17.58 8.68
CA VAL A 177 5.82 17.11 7.79
C VAL A 177 5.07 18.30 7.17
N VAL A 178 4.76 19.33 7.96
CA VAL A 178 4.06 20.54 7.50
C VAL A 178 4.93 21.34 6.53
N SER A 179 6.19 21.61 6.87
CA SER A 179 7.11 22.38 6.02
C SER A 179 7.40 21.68 4.70
N GLN A 180 7.48 20.35 4.71
CA GLN A 180 7.69 19.54 3.51
C GLN A 180 6.39 19.28 2.72
N ARG A 181 5.23 19.65 3.28
CA ARG A 181 3.88 19.44 2.74
C ARG A 181 3.59 17.98 2.42
N ILE A 182 4.01 17.05 3.29
CA ILE A 182 3.72 15.63 3.10
C ILE A 182 2.27 15.34 3.53
N PRO A 183 1.39 14.88 2.63
CA PRO A 183 0.02 14.53 2.99
C PRO A 183 -0.04 13.34 3.94
N LEU A 184 -1.03 13.34 4.85
CA LEU A 184 -1.32 12.24 5.75
C LEU A 184 -2.58 11.48 5.31
N GLY A 185 -2.45 10.17 5.07
CA GLY A 185 -3.55 9.25 4.86
C GLY A 185 -4.13 8.78 6.19
N LEU A 186 -5.02 9.58 6.76
CA LEU A 186 -5.66 9.30 8.05
C LEU A 186 -6.75 8.22 7.89
N LYS A 187 -6.72 7.22 8.78
CA LYS A 187 -7.80 6.22 8.89
C LYS A 187 -8.64 6.55 10.11
N LYS A 188 -9.79 7.17 9.90
CA LYS A 188 -10.81 7.35 10.95
C LYS A 188 -11.80 6.20 10.83
N ILE A 189 -11.77 5.28 11.77
CA ILE A 189 -12.85 4.30 11.91
C ILE A 189 -14.01 5.05 12.59
N PRO A 190 -15.25 4.96 12.09
CA PRO A 190 -16.40 5.47 12.82
C PRO A 190 -16.41 4.80 14.19
N LEU A 191 -16.46 5.59 15.27
CA LEU A 191 -16.88 5.03 16.55
C LEU A 191 -18.31 4.54 16.31
N LEU A 192 -18.53 3.24 16.50
CA LEU A 192 -19.89 2.70 16.55
C LEU A 192 -20.51 3.31 17.80
N ASP A 193 -21.41 4.28 17.60
CA ASP A 193 -22.26 4.85 18.66
C ASP A 193 -23.27 3.81 19.18
#